data_AF-A0A3R0XZ51-F1
#
_entry.id   AF-A0A3R0XZ51-F1
#
_cell.length_a   1.000
_cell.length_b   1.000
_cell.length_c   1.000
_cell.angle_alpha   90.00
_cell.angle_beta   90.00
_cell.angle_gamma   90.00
#
_symmetry.space_group_name_H-M   'P 1'
#
loop_
_entity.id
_entity.type
_entity.pdbx_description
1 polymer ?
#
loop_
_entity_poly.entity_id
_entity_poly.type
_entity_poly.pdbx_seq_one_letter_code
_entity_poly.pdbx_strand_id
1 'polypeptide(L)'
;MMRPEEIYQRIEGKDWRHIWVVGDIHGCFSMLMKKLRECRFDPQQDLLVSVGDIIDRGPDSLRCLALLRESWMRAVRGNHEQMALDARSSSQSTLWFMNGGDWFTRLTTEHAAQAEMLFTLCQWLPWILEVRCRHSTHVIAHADYPSSTYQWQKKVDLHQVLWSRERLMNKRGGIRGADHFWFGHTPLCRRMDFGNVHYIDTGAVFGGQLTLAQMQ
;
A
#
# COMPACT_ATOMS: atom_id res chain seq x y z
N MET A 1 -2.18 -19.96 -11.89
CA MET A 1 -1.63 -19.74 -10.53
C MET A 1 -0.54 -18.69 -10.66
N MET A 2 -0.63 -17.56 -9.95
CA MET A 2 0.48 -16.58 -9.92
C MET A 2 1.74 -17.23 -9.35
N ARG A 3 2.90 -16.89 -9.90
CA ARG A 3 4.18 -17.46 -9.45
C ARG A 3 4.62 -16.77 -8.16
N PRO A 4 5.35 -17.46 -7.25
CA PRO A 4 5.84 -16.84 -6.01
C PRO A 4 6.66 -15.57 -6.22
N GLU A 5 7.41 -15.48 -7.33
CA GLU A 5 8.13 -14.28 -7.75
C GLU A 5 7.24 -13.05 -8.08
N GLU A 6 5.93 -13.24 -8.28
CA GLU A 6 4.96 -12.16 -8.53
C GLU A 6 4.26 -11.69 -7.23
N ILE A 7 4.38 -12.46 -6.14
CA ILE A 7 3.74 -12.17 -4.85
C ILE A 7 4.68 -11.38 -3.93
N TYR A 8 5.95 -11.77 -3.89
CA TYR A 8 6.97 -11.18 -3.02
C TYR A 8 7.97 -10.38 -3.83
N GLN A 9 8.28 -9.17 -3.36
CA GLN A 9 9.40 -8.39 -3.86
C GLN A 9 10.29 -7.96 -2.68
N ARG A 10 11.60 -7.86 -2.94
CA ARG A 10 12.59 -7.41 -1.97
C ARG A 10 13.19 -6.09 -2.41
N ILE A 11 13.44 -5.21 -1.44
CA ILE A 11 14.15 -3.94 -1.62
C ILE A 11 15.33 -3.93 -0.66
N GLU A 12 16.52 -3.63 -1.20
CA GLU A 12 17.74 -3.46 -0.41
C GLU A 12 17.84 -1.99 0.01
N GLY A 13 17.82 -1.73 1.32
CA GLY A 13 17.79 -0.37 1.85
C GLY A 13 19.13 0.37 1.75
N LYS A 14 20.22 -0.34 1.45
CA LYS A 14 21.55 0.25 1.25
C LYS A 14 21.61 1.27 0.11
N ASP A 15 20.69 1.17 -0.85
CA ASP A 15 20.62 2.04 -2.03
C ASP A 15 19.92 3.38 -1.74
N TRP A 16 19.40 3.57 -0.52
CA TRP A 16 18.59 4.72 -0.13
C TRP A 16 19.15 5.40 1.11
N ARG A 17 19.07 6.73 1.16
CA ARG A 17 19.43 7.54 2.33
C ARG A 17 18.44 7.29 3.46
N HIS A 18 17.18 7.64 3.22
CA HIS A 18 16.05 7.36 4.10
C HIS A 18 14.98 6.52 3.42
N ILE A 19 14.25 5.75 4.23
CA ILE A 19 13.11 4.97 3.74
C ILE A 19 11.92 5.25 4.63
N TRP A 20 10.79 5.62 4.01
CA TRP A 20 9.54 5.92 4.68
C TRP A 20 8.48 4.90 4.28
N VAL A 21 7.62 4.53 5.22
CA VAL A 21 6.39 3.79 4.93
C VAL A 21 5.18 4.71 5.15
N VAL A 22 4.21 4.65 4.23
CA VAL A 22 2.99 5.47 4.28
C VAL A 22 1.75 4.58 4.30
N GLY A 23 0.76 5.00 5.09
CA GLY A 23 -0.58 4.38 5.13
C GLY A 23 -1.40 4.62 3.86
N ASP A 24 -2.66 4.22 3.91
CA ASP A 24 -3.61 4.28 2.80
C ASP A 24 -3.77 5.73 2.29
N ILE A 25 -3.49 5.93 1.00
CA ILE A 25 -3.41 7.27 0.40
C ILE A 25 -4.78 7.69 -0.11
N HIS A 26 -5.55 6.77 -0.72
CA HIS A 26 -6.91 6.99 -1.21
C HIS A 26 -7.09 8.33 -1.93
N GLY A 27 -6.31 8.58 -2.99
CA GLY A 27 -6.43 9.83 -3.76
C GLY A 27 -6.06 11.12 -3.00
N CYS A 28 -5.49 11.06 -1.80
CA CYS A 28 -5.12 12.25 -1.01
C CYS A 28 -3.75 12.83 -1.41
N PHE A 29 -3.55 13.08 -2.71
CA PHE A 29 -2.26 13.50 -3.29
C PHE A 29 -1.66 14.71 -2.58
N SER A 30 -2.47 15.75 -2.36
CA SER A 30 -2.03 17.00 -1.75
C SER A 30 -1.56 16.82 -0.29
N MET A 31 -2.19 15.91 0.46
CA MET A 31 -1.74 15.54 1.82
C MET A 31 -0.42 14.79 1.79
N LEU A 32 -0.26 13.84 0.86
CA LEU A 32 1.00 13.12 0.68
C LEU A 32 2.15 14.07 0.38
N MET A 33 2.01 14.93 -0.63
CA MET A 33 3.06 15.88 -0.99
C MET A 33 3.39 16.86 0.15
N LYS A 34 2.38 17.28 0.93
CA LYS A 34 2.61 18.09 2.13
C LYS A 34 3.45 17.33 3.17
N LYS A 35 3.11 16.07 3.46
CA LYS A 35 3.83 15.22 4.41
C LYS A 35 5.27 14.95 3.99
N LEU A 36 5.51 14.67 2.71
CA LEU A 36 6.86 14.48 2.18
C LEU A 36 7.72 15.74 2.35
N ARG A 37 7.15 16.93 2.12
CA ARG A 37 7.84 18.20 2.39
C ARG A 37 8.15 18.40 3.88
N GLU A 38 7.20 18.09 4.77
CA GLU A 38 7.41 18.16 6.23
C GLU A 38 8.56 17.25 6.68
N CYS A 39 8.69 16.07 6.07
CA CYS A 39 9.77 15.12 6.32
C CYS A 39 11.09 15.47 5.61
N ARG A 40 11.15 16.56 4.84
CA ARG A 40 12.29 16.92 3.98
C ARG A 40 12.72 15.78 3.04
N PHE A 41 11.74 15.05 2.53
CA PHE A 41 11.93 13.93 1.61
C PHE A 41 12.64 14.39 0.33
N ASP A 42 13.68 13.67 -0.06
CA ASP A 42 14.41 13.88 -1.31
C ASP A 42 14.14 12.72 -2.29
N PRO A 43 13.36 12.94 -3.37
CA PRO A 43 13.03 11.89 -4.34
C PRO A 43 14.24 11.33 -5.11
N GLN A 44 15.43 11.95 -5.01
CA GLN A 44 16.65 11.41 -5.62
C GLN A 44 17.42 10.47 -4.70
N GLN A 45 17.15 10.50 -3.39
CA GLN A 45 17.94 9.78 -2.37
C GLN A 45 17.08 8.93 -1.44
N ASP A 46 15.79 9.24 -1.30
CA ASP A 46 14.88 8.61 -0.35
C ASP A 46 13.84 7.75 -1.07
N LEU A 47 13.35 6.73 -0.36
CA LEU A 47 12.32 5.83 -0.83
C LEU A 47 11.04 5.99 -0.01
N LEU A 48 9.90 6.02 -0.70
CA LEU A 48 8.56 5.91 -0.12
C LEU A 48 7.97 4.53 -0.45
N VAL A 49 7.55 3.80 0.58
CA VAL A 49 6.88 2.50 0.49
C VAL A 49 5.43 2.64 0.94
N SER A 50 4.46 2.38 0.08
CA SER A 50 3.04 2.40 0.42
C SER A 50 2.50 1.02 0.80
N VAL A 51 1.59 0.99 1.76
CA VAL A 51 0.79 -0.20 2.13
C VAL A 51 -0.34 -0.51 1.13
N GLY A 52 -0.42 0.17 -0.01
CA GLY A 52 -1.48 0.01 -1.00
C GLY A 52 -2.61 1.04 -0.82
N ASP A 53 -3.75 0.80 -1.48
CA ASP A 53 -4.92 1.67 -1.45
C ASP A 53 -4.55 3.12 -1.80
N ILE A 54 -3.97 3.25 -2.99
CA ILE A 54 -3.46 4.50 -3.56
C ILE A 54 -4.61 5.30 -4.16
N ILE A 55 -5.59 4.59 -4.72
CA ILE A 55 -6.74 5.15 -5.44
C ILE A 55 -8.03 5.07 -4.63
N ASP A 56 -9.11 5.55 -5.25
CA ASP A 56 -10.49 5.58 -4.78
C ASP A 56 -10.71 6.48 -3.56
N ARG A 57 -11.99 6.76 -3.29
CA ARG A 57 -12.52 7.59 -2.19
C ARG A 57 -12.14 9.08 -2.24
N GLY A 58 -10.85 9.41 -2.38
CA GLY A 58 -10.37 10.79 -2.38
C GLY A 58 -10.40 11.46 -3.75
N PRO A 59 -9.97 12.74 -3.80
CA PRO A 59 -10.20 13.59 -4.96
C PRO A 59 -9.21 13.37 -6.12
N ASP A 60 -7.97 12.94 -5.85
CA ASP A 60 -6.87 12.94 -6.82
C ASP A 60 -6.36 11.52 -7.18
N SER A 61 -7.24 10.52 -7.27
CA SER A 61 -6.88 9.12 -7.55
C SER A 61 -5.94 8.95 -8.75
N LEU A 62 -6.19 9.66 -9.86
CA LEU A 62 -5.33 9.60 -11.05
C LEU A 62 -3.90 10.08 -10.77
N ARG A 63 -3.74 11.18 -10.00
CA ARG A 63 -2.42 11.72 -9.66
C ARG A 63 -1.69 10.82 -8.68
N CYS A 64 -2.39 10.25 -7.70
CA CYS A 64 -1.81 9.25 -6.81
C CYS A 64 -1.37 8.01 -7.58
N LEU A 65 -2.19 7.52 -8.49
CA LEU A 65 -1.86 6.36 -9.32
C LEU A 65 -0.63 6.62 -10.20
N ALA A 66 -0.47 7.83 -10.72
CA ALA A 66 0.70 8.23 -11.51
C ALA A 66 2.02 8.17 -10.70
N LEU A 67 1.98 8.26 -9.37
CA LEU A 67 3.17 8.11 -8.52
C LEU A 67 3.82 6.74 -8.64
N LEU A 68 3.10 5.70 -9.08
CA LEU A 68 3.67 4.36 -9.31
C LEU A 68 4.75 4.36 -10.41
N ARG A 69 4.84 5.42 -11.24
CA ARG A 69 5.90 5.58 -12.25
C ARG A 69 7.19 6.13 -11.67
N GLU A 70 7.14 6.68 -10.46
CA GLU A 70 8.26 7.36 -9.84
C GLU A 70 9.27 6.36 -9.27
N SER A 71 10.56 6.58 -9.55
CA SER A 71 11.62 5.67 -9.10
C SER A 71 11.72 5.58 -7.58
N TRP A 72 11.33 6.64 -6.87
CA TRP A 72 11.32 6.78 -5.41
C TRP A 72 10.05 6.24 -4.75
N MET A 73 9.09 5.70 -5.51
CA MET A 73 7.84 5.15 -4.98
C MET A 73 7.77 3.64 -5.20
N ARG A 74 7.46 2.89 -4.15
CA ARG A 74 7.10 1.47 -4.19
C ARG A 74 5.83 1.26 -3.41
N ALA A 75 5.05 0.25 -3.78
CA ALA A 75 3.81 -0.06 -3.10
C ALA A 75 3.55 -1.57 -3.11
N VAL A 76 2.84 -2.05 -2.10
CA VAL A 76 2.12 -3.32 -2.23
C VAL A 76 0.76 -3.08 -2.87
N ARG A 77 0.16 -4.14 -3.44
CA ARG A 77 -1.21 -4.11 -3.94
C ARG A 77 -2.18 -3.93 -2.77
N GLY A 78 -3.08 -2.95 -2.85
CA GLY A 78 -4.23 -2.81 -1.97
C GLY A 78 -5.48 -3.53 -2.47
N ASN A 79 -6.51 -3.60 -1.62
CA ASN A 79 -7.78 -4.20 -2.04
C ASN A 79 -8.52 -3.33 -3.06
N HIS A 80 -8.31 -2.01 -3.03
CA HIS A 80 -8.87 -1.09 -4.02
C HIS A 80 -8.21 -1.24 -5.40
N GLU A 81 -6.89 -1.39 -5.47
CA GLU A 81 -6.23 -1.72 -6.73
C GLU A 81 -6.70 -3.07 -7.27
N GLN A 82 -6.90 -4.09 -6.41
CA GLN A 82 -7.43 -5.38 -6.83
C GLN A 82 -8.85 -5.28 -7.38
N MET A 83 -9.76 -4.55 -6.72
CA MET A 83 -11.12 -4.32 -7.23
C MET A 83 -11.11 -3.60 -8.58
N ALA A 84 -10.23 -2.62 -8.77
CA ALA A 84 -10.08 -1.92 -10.04
C ALA A 84 -9.56 -2.85 -11.16
N LEU A 85 -8.64 -3.77 -10.87
CA LEU A 85 -8.18 -4.78 -11.82
C LEU A 85 -9.29 -5.79 -12.15
N ASP A 86 -10.05 -6.23 -11.16
CA ASP A 86 -11.15 -7.19 -11.34
C ASP A 86 -12.29 -6.61 -12.17
N ALA A 87 -12.61 -5.33 -11.98
CA ALA A 87 -13.60 -4.61 -12.79
C ALA A 87 -13.25 -4.61 -14.29
N ARG A 88 -11.96 -4.62 -14.63
CA ARG A 88 -11.45 -4.64 -16.00
C ARG A 88 -11.40 -6.03 -16.61
N SER A 89 -11.12 -7.05 -15.80
CA SER A 89 -10.98 -8.42 -16.28
C SER A 89 -12.32 -9.16 -16.41
N SER A 90 -13.29 -8.84 -15.56
CA SER A 90 -14.54 -9.61 -15.41
C SER A 90 -15.81 -8.86 -15.83
N SER A 91 -15.69 -7.60 -16.27
CA SER A 91 -16.82 -6.68 -16.52
C SER A 91 -17.77 -6.47 -15.33
N GLN A 92 -17.39 -6.91 -14.11
CA GLN A 92 -18.16 -6.69 -12.88
C GLN A 92 -17.60 -5.48 -12.11
N SER A 93 -17.95 -4.28 -12.57
CA SER A 93 -17.50 -3.01 -11.97
C SER A 93 -18.25 -2.60 -10.70
N THR A 94 -19.38 -3.25 -10.39
CA THR A 94 -20.27 -2.89 -9.27
C THR A 94 -19.53 -2.81 -7.94
N LEU A 95 -18.73 -3.83 -7.61
CA LEU A 95 -18.01 -3.87 -6.34
C LEU A 95 -17.02 -2.70 -6.21
N TRP A 96 -16.29 -2.39 -7.29
CA TRP A 96 -15.33 -1.28 -7.30
C TRP A 96 -16.04 0.07 -7.14
N PHE A 97 -17.14 0.29 -7.87
CA PHE A 97 -17.91 1.53 -7.78
C PHE A 97 -18.55 1.74 -6.40
N MET A 98 -19.08 0.67 -5.79
CA MET A 98 -19.60 0.72 -4.41
C MET A 98 -18.53 1.08 -3.37
N ASN A 99 -17.24 0.88 -3.70
CA ASN A 99 -16.11 1.22 -2.85
C ASN A 99 -15.38 2.49 -3.29
N GLY A 100 -16.01 3.36 -4.09
CA GLY A 100 -15.46 4.68 -4.43
C GLY A 100 -14.59 4.70 -5.68
N GLY A 101 -14.75 3.71 -6.57
CA GLY A 101 -14.16 3.70 -7.92
C GLY A 101 -14.86 4.60 -8.94
N ASP A 102 -15.92 5.32 -8.55
CA ASP A 102 -16.72 6.18 -9.44
C ASP A 102 -15.92 7.35 -10.03
N TRP A 103 -14.80 7.74 -9.42
CA TRP A 103 -13.92 8.80 -9.92
C TRP A 103 -13.49 8.56 -11.38
N PHE A 104 -13.33 7.29 -11.78
CA PHE A 104 -12.94 6.93 -13.14
C PHE A 104 -13.97 7.37 -14.18
N THR A 105 -15.26 7.32 -13.84
CA THR A 105 -16.35 7.71 -14.74
C THR A 105 -16.42 9.22 -14.99
N ARG A 106 -15.78 10.01 -14.11
CA ARG A 106 -15.75 11.47 -14.17
C ARG A 106 -14.54 12.02 -14.93
N LEU A 107 -13.66 11.15 -15.42
CA LEU A 107 -12.48 11.55 -16.18
C LEU A 107 -12.86 11.96 -17.61
N THR A 108 -12.12 12.94 -18.13
CA THR A 108 -12.07 13.19 -19.58
C THR A 108 -11.50 11.98 -20.32
N THR A 109 -11.81 11.81 -21.60
CA THR A 109 -11.30 10.69 -22.43
C THR A 109 -9.78 10.51 -22.35
N GLU A 110 -9.01 11.60 -22.39
CA GLU A 110 -7.55 11.57 -22.27
C GLU A 110 -7.09 11.01 -20.91
N HIS A 111 -7.59 11.57 -19.82
CA HIS A 111 -7.31 11.09 -18.46
C HIS A 111 -7.79 9.66 -18.20
N ALA A 112 -8.91 9.23 -18.80
CA ALA A 112 -9.37 7.85 -18.72
C ALA A 112 -8.37 6.89 -19.40
N ALA A 113 -7.90 7.24 -20.60
CA ALA A 113 -6.86 6.47 -21.28
C ALA A 113 -5.55 6.43 -20.47
N GLN A 114 -5.16 7.55 -19.85
CA GLN A 114 -4.02 7.59 -18.94
C GLN A 114 -4.21 6.67 -17.74
N ALA A 115 -5.38 6.71 -17.10
CA ALA A 115 -5.72 5.84 -15.97
C ALA A 115 -5.62 4.37 -16.38
N GLU A 116 -6.18 3.97 -17.53
CA GLU A 116 -6.08 2.60 -18.05
C GLU A 116 -4.63 2.14 -18.22
N MET A 117 -3.75 2.98 -18.79
CA MET A 117 -2.33 2.66 -18.87
C MET A 117 -1.72 2.47 -17.49
N LEU A 118 -2.06 3.32 -16.52
CA LEU A 118 -1.52 3.23 -15.18
C LEU A 118 -2.04 2.02 -14.39
N PHE A 119 -3.28 1.57 -14.63
CA PHE A 119 -3.80 0.34 -14.02
C PHE A 119 -2.99 -0.90 -14.43
N THR A 120 -2.33 -0.87 -15.59
CA THR A 120 -1.42 -1.97 -15.97
C THR A 120 -0.23 -2.10 -15.00
N LEU A 121 0.21 -1.00 -14.36
CA LEU A 121 1.25 -1.03 -13.32
C LEU A 121 0.77 -1.75 -12.05
N CYS A 122 -0.53 -1.65 -11.73
CA CYS A 122 -1.12 -2.34 -10.57
C CYS A 122 -1.03 -3.86 -10.68
N GLN A 123 -1.01 -4.40 -11.90
CA GLN A 123 -0.83 -5.84 -12.15
C GLN A 123 0.53 -6.35 -11.67
N TRP A 124 1.53 -5.48 -11.63
CA TRP A 124 2.90 -5.78 -11.22
C TRP A 124 3.20 -5.41 -9.77
N LEU A 125 2.22 -4.84 -9.05
CA LEU A 125 2.40 -4.58 -7.63
C LEU A 125 2.51 -5.91 -6.87
N PRO A 126 3.58 -6.10 -6.07
CA PRO A 126 3.69 -7.25 -5.19
C PRO A 126 2.60 -7.20 -4.12
N TRP A 127 2.22 -8.35 -3.59
CA TRP A 127 1.30 -8.43 -2.45
C TRP A 127 2.04 -8.18 -1.14
N ILE A 128 3.33 -8.55 -1.11
CA ILE A 128 4.19 -8.45 0.07
C ILE A 128 5.55 -7.89 -0.34
N LEU A 129 6.01 -6.87 0.37
CA LEU A 129 7.34 -6.30 0.23
C LEU A 129 8.19 -6.63 1.46
N GLU A 130 9.41 -7.13 1.22
CA GLU A 130 10.48 -7.19 2.25
C GLU A 130 11.46 -6.04 1.99
N VAL A 131 11.60 -5.14 2.95
CA VAL A 131 12.57 -4.04 2.91
C VAL A 131 13.66 -4.32 3.93
N ARG A 132 14.89 -4.49 3.46
CA ARG A 132 16.06 -4.72 4.31
C ARG A 132 16.76 -3.40 4.59
N CYS A 133 16.43 -2.77 5.71
CA CYS A 133 17.13 -1.61 6.21
C CYS A 133 18.48 -2.00 6.80
N ARG A 134 19.35 -1.02 7.08
CA ARG A 134 20.71 -1.24 7.62
C ARG A 134 20.78 -2.17 8.83
N HIS A 135 19.77 -2.14 9.70
CA HIS A 135 19.76 -2.87 10.97
C HIS A 135 18.46 -3.64 11.26
N SER A 136 17.56 -3.71 10.28
CA SER A 136 16.22 -4.27 10.48
C SER A 136 15.60 -4.74 9.18
N THR A 137 14.78 -5.78 9.26
CA THR A 137 13.95 -6.28 8.16
C THR A 137 12.50 -5.88 8.41
N HIS A 138 11.93 -5.17 7.44
CA HIS A 138 10.55 -4.69 7.47
C HIS A 138 9.74 -5.47 6.43
N VAL A 139 8.55 -5.91 6.80
CA VAL A 139 7.59 -6.55 5.90
C VAL A 139 6.38 -5.65 5.75
N ILE A 140 6.01 -5.35 4.52
CA ILE A 140 4.85 -4.53 4.19
C ILE A 140 3.87 -5.41 3.46
N ALA A 141 2.61 -5.37 3.89
CA ALA A 141 1.48 -5.97 3.21
C ALA A 141 0.26 -5.06 3.42
N HIS A 142 -0.81 -5.24 2.66
CA HIS A 142 -1.91 -4.29 2.75
C HIS A 142 -2.71 -4.43 4.04
N ALA A 143 -3.27 -5.61 4.34
CA ALA A 143 -4.15 -5.80 5.50
C ALA A 143 -3.54 -6.70 6.58
N ASP A 144 -2.92 -7.82 6.17
CA ASP A 144 -2.28 -8.75 7.10
C ASP A 144 -1.19 -9.61 6.41
N TYR A 145 -0.35 -10.25 7.23
CA TYR A 145 0.41 -11.43 6.84
C TYR A 145 -0.19 -12.65 7.56
N PRO A 146 -0.95 -13.54 6.88
CA PRO A 146 -1.82 -14.54 7.54
C PRO A 146 -1.04 -15.78 8.02
N SER A 147 -0.06 -15.55 8.88
CA SER A 147 0.80 -16.56 9.51
C SER A 147 1.42 -15.97 10.79
N SER A 148 1.85 -16.82 11.71
CA SER A 148 2.56 -16.43 12.94
C SER A 148 4.07 -16.27 12.74
N THR A 149 4.61 -16.82 11.64
CA THR A 149 6.02 -16.72 11.27
C THR A 149 6.11 -16.37 9.79
N TYR A 150 6.79 -15.26 9.51
CA TYR A 150 7.22 -14.83 8.20
C TYR A 150 8.37 -15.68 7.68
N GLN A 151 8.30 -15.97 6.38
CA GLN A 151 9.37 -16.57 5.62
C GLN A 151 9.26 -16.07 4.18
N TRP A 152 10.39 -15.68 3.60
CA TRP A 152 10.48 -15.25 2.20
C TRP A 152 9.82 -16.28 1.27
N GLN A 153 8.95 -15.81 0.37
CA GLN A 153 8.20 -16.64 -0.60
C GLN A 153 7.29 -17.72 -0.02
N LYS A 154 6.97 -17.66 1.29
CA LYS A 154 5.98 -18.57 1.88
C LYS A 154 4.62 -18.38 1.21
N LYS A 155 3.99 -19.49 0.81
CA LYS A 155 2.59 -19.47 0.34
C LYS A 155 1.68 -19.01 1.48
N VAL A 156 0.86 -18.01 1.19
CA VAL A 156 -0.10 -17.41 2.11
C VAL A 156 -1.43 -17.24 1.40
N ASP A 157 -2.50 -17.08 2.17
CA ASP A 157 -3.82 -16.76 1.62
C ASP A 157 -3.85 -15.30 1.16
N LEU A 158 -3.85 -15.10 -0.16
CA LEU A 158 -3.83 -13.77 -0.76
C LEU A 158 -5.09 -12.97 -0.45
N HIS A 159 -6.25 -13.62 -0.30
CA HIS A 159 -7.47 -12.92 0.11
C HIS A 159 -7.28 -12.28 1.49
N GLN A 160 -6.69 -13.01 2.44
CA GLN A 160 -6.40 -12.46 3.77
C GLN A 160 -5.35 -11.34 3.74
N VAL A 161 -4.37 -11.40 2.83
CA VAL A 161 -3.37 -10.33 2.67
C VAL A 161 -4.00 -8.98 2.32
N LEU A 162 -5.13 -8.98 1.60
CA LEU A 162 -5.82 -7.74 1.22
C LEU A 162 -7.04 -7.39 2.07
N TRP A 163 -7.70 -8.36 2.70
CA TRP A 163 -9.03 -8.14 3.29
C TRP A 163 -9.13 -8.48 4.77
N SER A 164 -8.11 -9.10 5.37
CA SER A 164 -8.22 -9.56 6.76
C SER A 164 -8.16 -8.39 7.74
N ARG A 165 -9.11 -8.37 8.67
CA ARG A 165 -9.09 -7.50 9.87
C ARG A 165 -8.92 -8.29 11.17
N GLU A 166 -8.82 -9.62 11.08
CA GLU A 166 -8.92 -10.50 12.22
C GLU A 166 -7.80 -10.30 13.24
N ARG A 167 -6.55 -10.09 12.79
CA ARG A 167 -5.41 -9.89 13.68
C ARG A 167 -5.58 -8.64 14.54
N LEU A 168 -6.00 -7.54 13.91
CA LEU A 168 -6.26 -6.26 14.57
C LEU A 168 -7.43 -6.36 15.55
N MET A 169 -8.56 -6.94 15.10
CA MET A 169 -9.76 -7.08 15.94
C MET A 169 -9.51 -7.95 17.17
N ASN A 170 -8.72 -9.02 17.02
CA ASN A 170 -8.36 -9.91 18.12
C ASN A 170 -7.16 -9.42 18.95
N LYS A 171 -6.59 -8.24 18.63
CA LYS A 171 -5.36 -7.69 19.24
C LYS A 171 -4.25 -8.73 19.33
N ARG A 172 -4.12 -9.57 18.30
CA ARG A 172 -3.14 -10.66 18.26
C ARG A 172 -1.72 -10.08 18.17
N GLY A 173 -0.79 -10.73 18.87
CA GLY A 173 0.59 -10.28 19.01
C GLY A 173 1.42 -10.38 17.73
N GLY A 174 2.73 -10.15 17.90
CA GLY A 174 3.71 -10.02 16.83
C GLY A 174 3.84 -11.23 15.91
N ILE A 175 4.53 -11.02 14.79
CA ILE A 175 4.82 -12.03 13.77
C ILE A 175 6.33 -12.30 13.79
N ARG A 176 6.76 -13.54 13.90
CA ARG A 176 8.20 -13.87 13.90
C ARG A 176 8.79 -13.78 12.49
N GLY A 177 10.10 -13.69 12.36
CA GLY A 177 10.81 -13.81 11.07
C GLY A 177 11.15 -12.49 10.39
N ALA A 178 10.66 -11.36 10.90
CA ALA A 178 11.12 -10.01 10.55
C ALA A 178 10.99 -9.09 11.78
N ASP A 179 11.68 -7.96 11.76
CA ASP A 179 11.73 -7.03 12.89
C ASP A 179 10.48 -6.16 12.97
N HIS A 180 9.85 -5.85 11.83
CA HIS A 180 8.65 -5.00 11.75
C HIS A 180 7.70 -5.45 10.64
N PHE A 181 6.40 -5.32 10.88
CA PHE A 181 5.31 -5.56 9.93
C PHE A 181 4.43 -4.33 9.83
N TRP A 182 4.17 -3.83 8.63
CA TRP A 182 3.44 -2.60 8.38
C TRP A 182 2.20 -2.87 7.54
N PHE A 183 1.04 -2.48 8.06
CA PHE A 183 -0.27 -2.72 7.47
C PHE A 183 -1.10 -1.43 7.42
N GLY A 184 -1.97 -1.36 6.42
CA GLY A 184 -3.00 -0.34 6.20
C GLY A 184 -4.41 -0.89 6.42
N HIS A 185 -5.30 -0.65 5.45
CA HIS A 185 -6.61 -1.27 5.21
C HIS A 185 -7.73 -0.99 6.22
N THR A 186 -7.41 -0.90 7.50
CA THR A 186 -8.39 -0.65 8.56
C THR A 186 -8.19 0.76 9.10
N PRO A 187 -9.11 1.71 8.80
CA PRO A 187 -8.98 3.08 9.28
C PRO A 187 -9.01 3.15 10.80
N LEU A 188 -8.00 3.76 11.38
CA LEU A 188 -7.87 3.98 12.83
C LEU A 188 -7.81 5.47 13.15
N CYS A 189 -8.28 5.86 14.34
CA CYS A 189 -8.15 7.25 14.79
C CYS A 189 -6.68 7.68 15.03
N ARG A 190 -5.78 6.71 15.22
CA ARG A 190 -4.35 6.89 15.39
C ARG A 190 -3.62 5.59 15.05
N ARG A 191 -2.33 5.68 14.75
CA ARG A 191 -1.44 4.52 14.62
C ARG A 191 -1.58 3.58 15.83
N MET A 192 -1.59 2.27 15.56
CA MET A 192 -1.61 1.24 16.59
C MET A 192 -0.47 0.26 16.39
N ASP A 193 0.25 -0.03 17.47
CA ASP A 193 1.40 -0.93 17.48
C ASP A 193 1.15 -2.10 18.44
N PHE A 194 1.35 -3.32 17.96
CA PHE A 194 1.22 -4.57 18.73
C PHE A 194 2.49 -5.39 18.59
N GLY A 195 3.46 -5.14 19.48
CA GLY A 195 4.80 -5.72 19.35
C GLY A 195 5.47 -5.18 18.09
N ASN A 196 5.78 -6.06 17.14
CA ASN A 196 6.37 -5.70 15.86
C ASN A 196 5.37 -5.52 14.71
N VAL A 197 4.07 -5.44 15.00
CA VAL A 197 3.02 -5.21 14.00
C VAL A 197 2.48 -3.79 14.14
N HIS A 198 2.45 -3.06 13.04
CA HIS A 198 2.14 -1.62 12.98
C HIS A 198 1.00 -1.38 12.00
N TYR A 199 -0.11 -0.83 12.50
CA TYR A 199 -1.25 -0.39 11.70
C TYR A 199 -1.18 1.12 11.54
N ILE A 200 -1.01 1.57 10.30
CA ILE A 200 -0.73 2.98 9.96
C ILE A 200 -1.80 3.64 9.09
N ASP A 201 -2.86 2.93 8.73
CA ASP A 201 -4.06 3.58 8.18
C ASP A 201 -4.71 4.44 9.27
N THR A 202 -4.57 5.75 9.11
CA THR A 202 -5.08 6.77 10.03
C THR A 202 -6.24 7.55 9.44
N GLY A 203 -6.88 6.97 8.41
CA GLY A 203 -8.09 7.48 7.81
C GLY A 203 -7.90 8.83 7.12
N ALA A 204 -6.80 9.02 6.38
CA ALA A 204 -6.46 10.29 5.73
C ALA A 204 -7.63 10.85 4.90
N VAL A 205 -8.26 10.00 4.08
CA VAL A 205 -9.40 10.37 3.23
C VAL A 205 -10.68 10.68 4.02
N PHE A 206 -10.78 10.21 5.27
CA PHE A 206 -11.92 10.42 6.15
C PHE A 206 -11.73 11.63 7.09
N GLY A 207 -10.78 12.50 6.80
CA GLY A 207 -10.45 13.67 7.63
C GLY A 207 -9.45 13.38 8.76
N GLY A 208 -8.90 12.17 8.81
CA GLY A 208 -7.78 11.81 9.66
C GLY A 208 -6.44 12.35 9.14
N GLN A 209 -5.35 11.81 9.68
CA GLN A 209 -4.01 12.16 9.22
C GLN A 209 -3.50 11.12 8.21
N LEU A 210 -2.57 11.52 7.35
CA LEU A 210 -1.78 10.57 6.57
C LEU A 210 -0.50 10.25 7.34
N THR A 211 -0.41 9.03 7.87
CA THR A 211 0.76 8.57 8.64
C THR A 211 1.90 8.22 7.71
N LEU A 212 3.05 8.85 7.95
CA LEU A 212 4.36 8.43 7.43
C LEU A 212 5.22 8.02 8.62
N ALA A 213 5.88 6.87 8.52
CA ALA A 213 6.85 6.39 9.51
C ALA A 213 8.21 6.15 8.84
N GLN A 214 9.29 6.61 9.48
CA GLN A 214 10.64 6.38 8.99
C GLN A 214 11.12 4.98 9.40
N MET A 215 11.62 4.22 8.44
CA MET A 215 12.21 2.89 8.63
C MET A 215 13.75 2.93 8.61
N GLN A 216 14.34 3.93 7.93
CA GLN A 216 15.79 4.16 7.81
C GLN A 216 16.12 5.65 7.63
#